data_AF-A0A1A7NY22-F1
#
_entry.id   AF-A0A1A7NY22-F1
#
_cell.length_a   1.000
_cell.length_b   1.000
_cell.length_c   1.000
_cell.angle_alpha   90.00
_cell.angle_beta   90.00
_cell.angle_gamma   90.00
#
_symmetry.space_group_name_H-M   'P 1'
#
loop_
_entity.id
_entity.type
_entity.pdbx_description
1 polymer ?
#
loop_
_entity_poly.entity_id
_entity_poly.type
_entity_poly.pdbx_seq_one_letter_code
_entity_poly.pdbx_strand_id
1 'polypeptide(L)'
;MQHYHNGYLNLLTLLFINALVLLLLLVTEDDLSLYRQNLSVRQDYALQQAQLYQQYQQQYAAFCQSNHTDRLNYTERLSAEEYSYGSGISHFIDCERQQIFVQEPKKSLNSPLKEYFNIDYPLSAPSIENASATEPQIWKVEQNEITLDQDFYGVIVALNDLQISGQGTIFGAIIYERGLRYSENIKIVFDVEIIQNLSKRYSSWKMRGGWRDFGAT
;
A
#
# COMPACT_ATOMS: atom_id res chain seq x y z
N MET A 1 54.30 -36.89 -56.71
CA MET A 1 52.94 -36.40 -57.04
C MET A 1 51.90 -36.58 -55.91
N GLN A 2 52.24 -37.17 -54.75
CA GLN A 2 51.29 -37.34 -53.62
C GLN A 2 51.03 -36.06 -52.80
N HIS A 3 52.00 -35.16 -52.68
CA HIS A 3 51.84 -33.93 -51.88
C HIS A 3 50.83 -32.92 -52.47
N TYR A 4 50.72 -32.84 -53.80
CA TYR A 4 49.75 -31.95 -54.47
C TYR A 4 48.30 -32.43 -54.31
N HIS A 5 48.07 -33.74 -54.23
CA HIS A 5 46.74 -34.31 -54.03
C HIS A 5 46.21 -34.01 -52.62
N ASN A 6 47.06 -34.13 -51.61
CA ASN A 6 46.71 -33.82 -50.22
C ASN A 6 46.47 -32.31 -50.01
N GLY A 7 47.24 -31.46 -50.69
CA GLY A 7 47.03 -30.00 -50.67
C GLY A 7 45.70 -29.59 -51.30
N TYR A 8 45.34 -30.18 -52.46
CA TYR A 8 44.08 -29.92 -53.14
C TYR A 8 42.86 -30.41 -52.34
N LEU A 9 42.97 -31.58 -51.70
CA LEU A 9 41.94 -32.13 -50.82
C LEU A 9 41.69 -31.24 -49.60
N ASN A 10 42.75 -30.73 -48.95
CA ASN A 10 42.61 -29.80 -47.83
C ASN A 10 41.99 -28.45 -48.25
N LEU A 11 42.29 -27.99 -49.47
CA LEU A 11 41.74 -26.74 -49.99
C LEU A 11 40.25 -26.90 -50.32
N LEU A 12 39.86 -28.04 -50.89
CA LEU A 12 38.45 -28.39 -51.13
C LEU A 12 37.65 -28.56 -49.84
N THR A 13 38.22 -29.21 -48.81
CA THR A 13 37.53 -29.36 -47.52
C THR A 13 37.35 -28.02 -46.83
N LEU A 14 38.36 -27.15 -46.83
CA LEU A 14 38.23 -25.77 -46.32
C LEU A 14 37.17 -24.97 -47.08
N LEU A 15 37.13 -25.09 -48.40
CA LEU A 15 36.15 -24.38 -49.23
C LEU A 15 34.72 -24.89 -48.97
N PHE A 16 34.56 -26.20 -48.80
CA PHE A 16 33.29 -26.81 -48.42
C PHE A 16 32.83 -26.40 -47.02
N ILE A 17 33.73 -26.40 -46.03
CA ILE A 17 33.42 -25.96 -44.66
C ILE A 17 33.02 -24.48 -44.66
N ASN A 18 33.75 -23.61 -45.37
CA ASN A 18 33.40 -22.20 -45.47
C ASN A 18 32.03 -21.98 -46.13
N ALA A 19 31.72 -22.72 -47.20
CA ALA A 19 30.41 -22.66 -47.84
C ALA A 19 29.28 -23.13 -46.90
N LEU A 20 29.52 -24.19 -46.13
CA LEU A 20 28.57 -24.70 -45.14
C LEU A 20 28.34 -23.69 -44.01
N VAL A 21 29.40 -23.06 -43.49
CA VAL A 21 29.30 -22.03 -42.45
C VAL A 21 28.55 -20.79 -42.96
N LEU A 22 28.81 -20.36 -44.20
CA LEU A 22 28.07 -19.24 -44.82
C LEU A 22 26.58 -19.57 -44.99
N LEU A 23 26.24 -20.81 -45.36
CA LEU A 23 24.86 -21.27 -45.43
C LEU A 23 24.18 -21.27 -44.05
N LEU A 24 24.89 -21.74 -43.01
CA LEU A 24 24.36 -21.72 -41.64
C LEU A 24 24.14 -20.29 -41.15
N LEU A 25 25.05 -19.36 -41.45
CA LEU A 25 24.91 -17.94 -41.09
C LEU A 25 23.73 -17.26 -41.78
N LEU A 26 23.46 -17.60 -43.05
CA LEU A 26 22.29 -17.10 -43.78
C LEU A 26 20.98 -17.59 -43.16
N VAL A 27 20.93 -18.85 -42.70
CA VAL A 27 19.74 -19.40 -42.04
C VAL A 27 19.52 -18.77 -40.67
N THR A 28 20.58 -18.42 -39.93
CA THR A 28 20.44 -17.82 -38.59
C THR A 28 20.18 -16.32 -38.60
N GLU A 29 20.36 -15.62 -39.74
CA GLU A 29 20.14 -14.18 -39.86
C GLU A 29 18.67 -13.81 -39.64
N ASP A 30 17.75 -14.61 -40.17
CA ASP A 30 16.31 -14.41 -40.00
C ASP A 30 15.90 -14.56 -38.52
N ASP A 31 16.37 -15.62 -37.86
CA ASP A 31 16.14 -15.84 -36.42
C ASP A 31 16.71 -14.69 -35.58
N LEU A 32 17.94 -14.27 -35.85
CA LEU A 32 18.59 -13.16 -35.15
C LEU A 32 17.83 -11.85 -35.35
N SER A 33 17.32 -11.59 -36.56
CA SER A 33 16.53 -10.40 -36.86
C SER A 33 15.20 -10.39 -36.08
N LEU A 34 14.51 -11.54 -36.01
CA LEU A 34 13.29 -11.73 -35.25
C LEU A 34 13.53 -11.54 -33.75
N TYR A 35 14.62 -12.12 -33.22
CA TYR A 35 15.00 -11.91 -31.81
C TYR A 35 15.27 -10.45 -31.49
N ARG A 36 15.97 -9.73 -32.36
CA ARG A 36 16.24 -8.30 -32.19
C ARG A 36 14.96 -7.47 -32.19
N GLN A 37 14.05 -7.74 -33.12
CA GLN A 37 12.74 -7.07 -33.16
C GLN A 37 11.91 -7.36 -31.90
N ASN A 38 11.88 -8.61 -31.44
CA ASN A 38 11.19 -8.96 -30.20
C ASN A 38 11.80 -8.27 -28.98
N LEU A 39 13.13 -8.15 -28.91
CA LEU A 39 13.81 -7.45 -27.83
C LEU A 39 13.52 -5.95 -27.87
N SER A 40 13.54 -5.31 -29.04
CA SER A 40 13.23 -3.89 -29.16
C SER A 40 11.79 -3.60 -28.75
N VAL A 41 10.83 -4.40 -29.20
CA VAL A 41 9.41 -4.25 -28.79
C VAL A 41 9.24 -4.40 -27.28
N ARG A 42 9.92 -5.37 -26.65
CA ARG A 42 9.88 -5.54 -25.18
C ARG A 42 10.52 -4.37 -24.45
N GLN A 43 11.61 -3.83 -24.98
CA GLN A 43 12.28 -2.66 -24.41
C GLN A 43 11.39 -1.42 -24.51
N ASP A 44 10.79 -1.18 -25.66
CA ASP A 44 9.86 -0.06 -25.88
C ASP A 44 8.65 -0.17 -24.95
N TYR A 45 8.07 -1.37 -24.83
CA TYR A 45 6.97 -1.64 -23.90
C TYR A 45 7.38 -1.36 -22.44
N ALA A 46 8.55 -1.81 -22.02
CA ALA A 46 9.04 -1.57 -20.66
C ALA A 46 9.26 -0.08 -20.37
N LEU A 47 9.76 0.68 -21.35
CA LEU A 47 9.94 2.13 -21.24
C LEU A 47 8.60 2.86 -21.15
N GLN A 48 7.62 2.48 -21.98
CA GLN A 48 6.27 3.02 -21.91
C GLN A 48 5.62 2.73 -20.56
N GLN A 49 5.73 1.49 -20.06
CA GLN A 49 5.22 1.09 -18.75
C GLN A 49 5.84 1.91 -17.61
N ALA A 50 7.15 2.16 -17.68
CA ALA A 50 7.85 2.96 -16.67
C ALA A 50 7.38 4.42 -16.67
N GLN A 51 7.18 5.02 -17.84
CA GLN A 51 6.65 6.38 -17.97
C GLN A 51 5.22 6.50 -17.42
N LEU A 52 4.35 5.55 -17.77
CA LEU A 52 2.98 5.48 -17.25
C LEU A 52 2.97 5.34 -15.73
N TYR A 53 3.85 4.49 -15.17
CA TYR A 53 3.95 4.31 -13.73
C TYR A 53 4.39 5.59 -13.01
N GLN A 54 5.36 6.32 -13.56
CA GLN A 54 5.82 7.58 -12.98
C GLN A 54 4.71 8.65 -13.00
N GLN A 55 3.98 8.78 -14.12
CA GLN A 55 2.85 9.70 -14.23
C GLN A 55 1.73 9.31 -13.26
N TYR A 56 1.42 8.02 -13.19
CA TYR A 56 0.42 7.47 -12.29
C TYR A 56 0.74 7.80 -10.82
N GLN A 57 2.00 7.65 -10.37
CA GLN A 57 2.38 7.98 -8.99
C GLN A 57 2.16 9.46 -8.65
N GLN A 58 2.48 10.36 -9.58
CA GLN A 58 2.30 11.80 -9.41
C GLN A 58 0.82 12.17 -9.34
N GLN A 59 0.01 11.61 -10.25
CA GLN A 59 -1.43 11.83 -10.28
C GLN A 59 -2.13 11.20 -9.08
N TYR A 60 -1.70 10.02 -8.63
CA TYR A 60 -2.17 9.39 -7.40
C TYR A 60 -1.99 10.32 -6.19
N ALA A 61 -0.79 10.89 -6.02
CA ALA A 61 -0.53 11.80 -4.91
C ALA A 61 -1.45 13.03 -4.99
N ALA A 62 -1.59 13.63 -6.17
CA ALA A 62 -2.48 14.78 -6.36
C ALA A 62 -3.96 14.45 -6.09
N PHE A 63 -4.43 13.29 -6.55
CA PHE A 63 -5.85 12.93 -6.56
C PHE A 63 -6.32 12.25 -5.27
N CYS A 64 -5.57 11.29 -4.73
CA CYS A 64 -5.96 10.60 -3.50
C CYS A 64 -5.61 11.44 -2.25
N GLN A 65 -4.56 12.26 -2.28
CA GLN A 65 -4.20 13.11 -1.14
C GLN A 65 -4.90 14.47 -1.14
N SER A 66 -5.54 14.89 -2.25
CA SER A 66 -6.45 16.02 -2.20
C SER A 66 -7.56 15.70 -1.22
N ASN A 67 -7.81 16.62 -0.30
CA ASN A 67 -8.62 16.44 0.90
C ASN A 67 -10.10 16.19 0.51
N HIS A 68 -10.44 14.97 0.13
CA HIS A 68 -11.82 14.53 -0.13
C HIS A 68 -12.51 14.29 1.22
N THR A 69 -12.78 15.38 1.94
CA THR A 69 -13.28 15.36 3.32
C THR A 69 -14.78 15.12 3.42
N ASP A 70 -15.50 15.26 2.30
CA ASP A 70 -16.97 15.34 2.28
C ASP A 70 -17.69 14.00 2.07
N ARG A 71 -16.98 12.90 1.86
CA ARG A 71 -17.60 11.60 1.56
C ARG A 71 -17.22 10.55 2.60
N LEU A 72 -18.22 10.20 3.41
CA LEU A 72 -18.14 9.32 4.59
C LEU A 72 -18.15 7.81 4.26
N ASN A 73 -17.99 7.43 2.99
CA ASN A 73 -18.08 6.03 2.58
C ASN A 73 -16.70 5.34 2.56
N TYR A 74 -16.62 4.19 3.22
CA TYR A 74 -15.44 3.35 3.44
C TYR A 74 -14.76 2.84 2.15
N THR A 75 -15.45 2.83 1.01
CA THR A 75 -14.90 2.41 -0.29
C THR A 75 -15.51 3.26 -1.39
N GLU A 76 -14.98 4.46 -1.59
CA GLU A 76 -15.34 5.26 -2.75
C GLU A 76 -14.30 5.11 -3.84
N ARG A 77 -14.74 4.59 -4.99
CA ARG A 77 -13.94 4.54 -6.21
C ARG A 77 -14.03 5.90 -6.86
N LEU A 78 -12.93 6.64 -6.83
CA LEU A 78 -12.82 7.88 -7.55
C LEU A 78 -12.17 7.57 -8.91
N SER A 79 -12.97 7.33 -9.93
CA SER A 79 -12.47 7.08 -11.29
C SER A 79 -12.37 8.41 -12.04
N ALA A 80 -11.16 8.95 -12.18
CA ALA A 80 -10.90 10.02 -13.15
C ALA A 80 -10.61 9.38 -14.51
N GLU A 81 -11.44 9.66 -15.49
CA GLU A 81 -11.23 9.26 -16.88
C GLU A 81 -10.39 10.34 -17.55
N GLU A 82 -9.07 10.20 -17.56
CA GLU A 82 -8.25 11.21 -18.24
C GLU A 82 -6.90 10.69 -18.72
N TYR A 83 -6.93 9.83 -19.73
CA TYR A 83 -6.07 9.95 -20.92
C TYR A 83 -6.35 8.82 -21.91
N SER A 84 -6.53 9.15 -23.19
CA SER A 84 -6.38 8.20 -24.30
C SER A 84 -4.92 8.21 -24.71
N TYR A 85 -4.08 7.35 -24.12
CA TYR A 85 -2.85 6.95 -24.81
C TYR A 85 -3.27 6.13 -26.04
N GLY A 86 -2.49 6.20 -27.14
CA GLY A 86 -2.93 5.75 -28.47
C GLY A 86 -3.77 4.46 -28.48
N SER A 87 -4.79 4.44 -29.34
CA SER A 87 -5.84 3.41 -29.47
C SER A 87 -7.03 3.44 -28.50
N GLY A 88 -7.28 4.55 -27.80
CA GLY A 88 -8.58 4.77 -27.11
C GLY A 88 -8.76 3.98 -25.82
N ILE A 89 -7.66 3.67 -25.12
CA ILE A 89 -7.66 3.02 -23.81
C ILE A 89 -7.70 4.11 -22.74
N SER A 90 -8.70 4.06 -21.85
CA SER A 90 -8.84 4.97 -20.71
C SER A 90 -8.19 4.37 -19.46
N HIS A 91 -7.33 5.14 -18.80
CA HIS A 91 -6.71 4.74 -17.53
C HIS A 91 -7.48 5.30 -16.33
N PHE A 92 -7.65 4.48 -15.30
CA PHE A 92 -8.34 4.84 -14.06
C PHE A 92 -7.42 4.66 -12.85
N ILE A 93 -7.53 5.60 -11.91
CA ILE A 93 -6.87 5.56 -10.61
C ILE A 93 -7.88 5.07 -9.56
N ASP A 94 -7.49 4.16 -8.69
CA ASP A 94 -8.32 3.73 -7.55
C ASP A 94 -7.67 4.13 -6.22
N CYS A 95 -8.41 4.91 -5.43
CA CYS A 95 -8.08 5.22 -4.04
C CYS A 95 -8.95 4.37 -3.10
N GLU A 96 -8.38 3.94 -1.98
CA GLU A 96 -9.11 3.36 -0.86
C GLU A 96 -8.80 4.14 0.41
N ARG A 97 -9.84 4.51 1.15
CA ARG A 97 -9.67 5.20 2.42
C ARG A 97 -9.32 4.19 3.50
N GLN A 98 -8.13 4.30 4.07
CA GLN A 98 -7.77 3.55 5.27
C GLN A 98 -8.03 4.41 6.50
N GLN A 99 -8.85 3.87 7.40
CA GLN A 99 -9.17 4.49 8.68
C GLN A 99 -8.77 3.55 9.81
N ILE A 100 -8.35 4.14 10.92
CA ILE A 100 -8.04 3.40 12.15
C ILE A 100 -9.29 2.90 12.86
N PHE A 101 -10.37 3.70 12.82
CA PHE A 101 -11.66 3.33 13.38
C PHE A 101 -12.55 2.77 12.28
N VAL A 102 -13.01 1.53 12.48
CA VAL A 102 -14.03 0.91 11.61
C VAL A 102 -15.37 1.61 11.84
N GLN A 103 -15.68 1.85 13.11
CA GLN A 103 -16.75 2.71 13.56
C GLN A 103 -16.22 3.60 14.67
N GLU A 104 -16.57 4.89 14.65
CA GLU A 104 -16.19 5.79 15.72
C GLU A 104 -16.82 5.34 17.06
N PRO A 105 -16.05 5.37 18.16
CA PRO A 105 -16.56 5.19 19.52
C PRO A 105 -17.77 6.09 19.81
N LYS A 106 -18.84 5.50 20.35
CA LYS A 106 -20.09 6.23 20.67
C LYS A 106 -20.26 6.50 22.15
N LYS A 107 -19.47 5.84 23.00
CA LYS A 107 -19.51 5.89 24.46
C LYS A 107 -18.10 5.85 25.02
N SER A 108 -17.96 6.05 26.33
CA SER A 108 -16.68 5.93 27.04
C SER A 108 -16.09 4.52 26.96
N LEU A 109 -16.93 3.50 26.90
CA LEU A 109 -16.56 2.08 26.83
C LEU A 109 -17.19 1.45 25.58
N ASN A 110 -16.39 0.79 24.75
CA ASN A 110 -16.84 0.20 23.49
C ASN A 110 -16.26 -1.21 23.30
N SER A 111 -17.13 -2.16 22.96
CA SER A 111 -16.81 -3.57 22.75
C SER A 111 -17.87 -4.17 21.83
N PRO A 112 -17.55 -5.15 20.96
CA PRO A 112 -16.25 -5.79 20.75
C PRO A 112 -15.25 -4.93 19.95
N LEU A 113 -13.94 -5.18 20.10
CA LEU A 113 -12.89 -4.33 19.54
C LEU A 113 -12.96 -4.24 18.01
N LYS A 114 -13.28 -5.37 17.34
CA LYS A 114 -13.35 -5.45 15.87
C LYS A 114 -14.41 -4.56 15.23
N GLU A 115 -15.45 -4.17 15.96
CA GLU A 115 -16.48 -3.25 15.46
C GLU A 115 -15.98 -1.80 15.38
N TYR A 116 -15.03 -1.43 16.23
CA TYR A 116 -14.60 -0.05 16.40
C TYR A 116 -13.18 0.19 15.89
N PHE A 117 -12.31 -0.81 15.90
CA PHE A 117 -10.88 -0.63 15.67
C PHE A 117 -10.31 -1.61 14.65
N ASN A 118 -9.56 -1.08 13.69
CA ASN A 118 -8.81 -1.85 12.71
C ASN A 118 -7.48 -2.34 13.32
N ILE A 119 -7.43 -3.61 13.73
CA ILE A 119 -6.27 -4.22 14.42
C ILE A 119 -5.00 -4.20 13.55
N ASP A 120 -5.18 -4.32 12.23
CA ASP A 120 -4.10 -4.39 11.25
C ASP A 120 -3.60 -3.00 10.84
N TYR A 121 -4.18 -1.93 11.38
CA TYR A 121 -3.70 -0.57 11.14
C TYR A 121 -2.29 -0.42 11.74
N PRO A 122 -1.29 -0.02 10.93
CA PRO A 122 0.09 0.11 11.40
C PRO A 122 0.23 1.39 12.24
N LEU A 123 -0.11 1.32 13.53
CA LEU A 123 0.29 2.35 14.49
C LEU A 123 1.75 2.14 14.87
N SER A 124 2.53 3.21 14.76
CA SER A 124 3.75 3.34 15.54
C SER A 124 3.36 3.38 17.02
N ALA A 125 4.06 2.64 17.88
CA ALA A 125 3.80 2.63 19.32
C ALA A 125 3.90 4.08 19.86
N PRO A 126 2.79 4.67 20.35
CA PRO A 126 2.83 6.04 20.82
C PRO A 126 3.54 6.11 22.16
N SER A 127 4.36 7.15 22.33
CA SER A 127 4.76 7.57 23.67
C SER A 127 3.55 8.20 24.35
N ILE A 128 3.09 7.59 25.45
CA ILE A 128 1.94 8.03 26.25
C ILE A 128 2.19 9.41 26.87
N GLU A 129 3.47 9.80 27.02
CA GLU A 129 3.93 10.93 27.81
C GLU A 129 3.47 12.31 27.30
N ASN A 130 2.94 12.41 26.07
CA ASN A 130 2.55 13.68 25.45
C ASN A 130 1.05 13.81 25.08
N ALA A 131 0.20 12.88 25.52
CA ALA A 131 -1.23 12.96 25.20
C ALA A 131 -1.87 14.18 25.89
N SER A 132 -2.42 15.09 25.09
CA SER A 132 -3.06 16.32 25.57
C SER A 132 -4.35 16.60 24.82
N ALA A 133 -5.18 17.52 25.31
CA ALA A 133 -6.41 17.91 24.62
C ALA A 133 -6.15 18.41 23.19
N THR A 134 -5.03 19.09 22.96
CA THR A 134 -4.61 19.59 21.63
C THR A 134 -3.99 18.49 20.77
N GLU A 135 -3.40 17.47 21.38
CA GLU A 135 -2.74 16.38 20.69
C GLU A 135 -3.17 15.02 21.27
N PRO A 136 -4.42 14.60 21.02
CA PRO A 136 -4.91 13.33 21.53
C PRO A 136 -4.17 12.16 20.89
N GLN A 137 -4.07 11.03 21.59
CA GLN A 137 -3.30 9.86 21.16
C GLN A 137 -4.14 8.58 21.17
N ILE A 138 -3.73 7.57 20.41
CA ILE A 138 -4.33 6.22 20.47
C ILE A 138 -3.34 5.29 21.13
N TRP A 139 -3.63 4.83 22.35
CA TRP A 139 -2.77 3.91 23.07
C TRP A 139 -3.25 2.47 22.89
N LYS A 140 -2.57 1.73 22.01
CA LYS A 140 -2.72 0.27 21.90
C LYS A 140 -1.95 -0.40 23.03
N VAL A 141 -2.68 -0.92 24.01
CA VAL A 141 -2.11 -1.53 25.21
C VAL A 141 -1.84 -3.01 24.93
N GLU A 142 -0.59 -3.41 25.08
CA GLU A 142 -0.17 -4.81 24.95
C GLU A 142 -0.14 -5.52 26.31
N GLN A 143 0.06 -4.77 27.39
CA GLN A 143 0.10 -5.26 28.76
C GLN A 143 -1.32 -5.51 29.30
N ASN A 144 -1.45 -6.46 30.23
CA ASN A 144 -2.72 -6.73 30.90
C ASN A 144 -2.99 -5.77 32.08
N GLU A 145 -1.97 -5.05 32.54
CA GLU A 145 -2.08 -4.10 33.64
C GLU A 145 -1.33 -2.82 33.27
N ILE A 146 -1.98 -1.68 33.49
CA ILE A 146 -1.39 -0.35 33.29
C ILE A 146 -1.70 0.55 34.49
N THR A 147 -0.81 1.50 34.73
CA THR A 147 -0.98 2.53 35.75
C THR A 147 -1.11 3.88 35.07
N LEU A 148 -2.15 4.62 35.44
CA LEU A 148 -2.45 5.94 34.94
C LEU A 148 -2.25 6.98 36.06
N ASP A 149 -1.08 7.61 36.08
CA ASP A 149 -0.70 8.60 37.09
C ASP A 149 -1.19 10.02 36.78
N GLN A 150 -1.53 10.28 35.52
CA GLN A 150 -1.98 11.57 35.00
C GLN A 150 -3.16 11.41 34.04
N ASP A 151 -3.84 12.49 33.71
CA ASP A 151 -4.93 12.46 32.74
C ASP A 151 -4.43 12.03 31.34
N PHE A 152 -5.24 11.25 30.64
CA PHE A 152 -4.96 10.78 29.28
C PHE A 152 -6.03 11.29 28.33
N TYR A 153 -5.61 11.88 27.22
CA TYR A 153 -6.48 12.43 26.19
C TYR A 153 -6.39 11.56 24.94
N GLY A 154 -7.44 10.79 24.65
CA GLY A 154 -7.46 9.93 23.48
C GLY A 154 -8.22 8.62 23.63
N VAL A 155 -7.79 7.61 22.87
CA VAL A 155 -8.42 6.29 22.86
C VAL A 155 -7.46 5.21 23.35
N ILE A 156 -7.88 4.45 24.36
CA ILE A 156 -7.15 3.25 24.81
C ILE A 156 -7.73 2.03 24.10
N VAL A 157 -6.86 1.19 23.55
CA VAL A 157 -7.25 -0.02 22.81
C VAL A 157 -6.64 -1.25 23.49
N ALA A 158 -7.49 -2.15 23.99
CA ALA A 158 -7.09 -3.32 24.75
C ALA A 158 -7.49 -4.62 24.02
N LEU A 159 -6.49 -5.41 23.59
CA LEU A 159 -6.73 -6.69 22.92
C LEU A 159 -6.96 -7.83 23.91
N ASN A 160 -6.34 -7.74 25.09
CA ASN A 160 -6.42 -8.71 26.17
C ASN A 160 -7.25 -8.16 27.34
N ASP A 161 -7.36 -8.96 28.41
CA ASP A 161 -7.90 -8.46 29.67
C ASP A 161 -7.02 -7.30 30.17
N LEU A 162 -7.63 -6.16 30.45
CA LEU A 162 -6.94 -4.95 30.89
C LEU A 162 -7.40 -4.52 32.27
N GLN A 163 -6.45 -4.31 33.17
CA GLN A 163 -6.63 -3.67 34.46
C GLN A 163 -5.95 -2.30 34.47
N ILE A 164 -6.72 -1.24 34.72
CA ILE A 164 -6.22 0.13 34.81
C ILE A 164 -6.20 0.55 36.29
N SER A 165 -5.05 0.96 36.79
CA SER A 165 -4.89 1.44 38.16
C SER A 165 -4.35 2.88 38.17
N GLY A 166 -4.31 3.54 39.32
CA GLY A 166 -3.84 4.93 39.45
C GLY A 166 -4.97 5.93 39.77
N GLN A 167 -4.81 7.17 39.32
CA GLN A 167 -5.65 8.31 39.73
C GLN A 167 -5.99 9.31 38.60
N GLY A 168 -5.68 8.99 37.34
CA GLY A 168 -5.96 9.86 36.20
C GLY A 168 -7.39 9.77 35.63
N THR A 169 -7.75 10.76 34.84
CA THR A 169 -8.98 10.79 34.02
C THR A 169 -8.65 10.50 32.55
N ILE A 170 -9.40 9.59 31.93
CA ILE A 170 -9.34 9.31 30.50
C ILE A 170 -10.40 10.16 29.80
N PHE A 171 -9.97 11.15 29.03
CA PHE A 171 -10.81 11.96 28.15
C PHE A 171 -10.82 11.34 26.74
N GLY A 172 -11.92 10.70 26.36
CA GLY A 172 -12.08 10.00 25.10
C GLY A 172 -12.78 8.65 25.29
N ALA A 173 -12.17 7.54 24.86
CA ALA A 173 -12.82 6.24 24.91
C ALA A 173 -11.86 5.07 25.17
N ILE A 174 -12.39 3.97 25.68
CA ILE A 174 -11.71 2.68 25.77
C ILE A 174 -12.42 1.72 24.82
N ILE A 175 -11.64 1.08 23.95
CA ILE A 175 -12.07 0.00 23.06
C ILE A 175 -11.43 -1.27 23.56
N TYR A 176 -12.22 -2.31 23.85
CA TYR A 176 -11.70 -3.53 24.44
C TYR A 176 -12.39 -4.78 23.88
N GLU A 177 -11.61 -5.86 23.76
CA GLU A 177 -12.13 -7.16 23.27
C GLU A 177 -12.60 -8.07 24.41
N ARG A 178 -11.89 -8.08 25.55
CA ARG A 178 -12.14 -9.02 26.65
C ARG A 178 -12.57 -8.32 27.95
N GLY A 179 -11.99 -8.67 29.09
CA GLY A 179 -12.30 -8.05 30.38
C GLY A 179 -11.65 -6.67 30.52
N LEU A 180 -12.41 -5.71 31.04
CA LEU A 180 -11.88 -4.41 31.47
C LEU A 180 -12.18 -4.21 32.95
N ARG A 181 -11.14 -3.92 33.73
CA ARG A 181 -11.24 -3.55 35.15
C ARG A 181 -10.49 -2.24 35.35
N TYR A 182 -10.99 -1.38 36.22
CA TYR A 182 -10.28 -0.16 36.57
C TYR A 182 -10.54 0.20 38.04
N SER A 183 -9.56 0.83 38.70
CA SER A 183 -9.70 1.28 40.09
C SER A 183 -10.75 2.39 40.21
N GLU A 184 -11.36 2.54 41.38
CA GLU A 184 -12.40 3.55 41.64
C GLU A 184 -11.93 5.00 41.41
N ASN A 185 -10.62 5.22 41.48
CA ASN A 185 -10.00 6.53 41.26
C ASN A 185 -9.84 6.89 39.78
N ILE A 186 -10.00 5.92 38.86
CA ILE A 186 -9.95 6.17 37.42
C ILE A 186 -11.31 6.63 36.93
N LYS A 187 -11.34 7.78 36.26
CA LYS A 187 -12.53 8.32 35.62
C LYS A 187 -12.41 8.22 34.11
N ILE A 188 -13.51 7.92 33.43
CA ILE A 188 -13.56 7.87 31.97
C ILE A 188 -14.65 8.81 31.50
N VAL A 189 -14.26 9.89 30.83
CA VAL A 189 -15.14 10.93 30.30
C VAL A 189 -15.14 10.81 28.78
N PHE A 190 -16.31 10.54 28.20
CA PHE A 190 -16.44 10.49 26.76
C PHE A 190 -16.34 11.88 26.14
N ASP A 191 -15.42 12.04 25.19
CA ASP A 191 -15.18 13.30 24.49
C ASP A 191 -15.24 13.08 22.97
N VAL A 192 -16.30 13.60 22.35
CA VAL A 192 -16.55 13.44 20.91
C VAL A 192 -15.51 14.18 20.06
N GLU A 193 -15.03 15.33 20.51
CA GLU A 193 -14.08 16.16 19.74
C GLU A 193 -12.74 15.45 19.64
N ILE A 194 -12.28 14.82 20.73
CA ILE A 194 -11.10 13.97 20.75
C ILE A 194 -11.22 12.81 19.76
N ILE A 195 -12.36 12.10 19.75
CA ILE A 195 -12.60 10.98 18.83
C ILE A 195 -12.56 11.45 17.38
N GLN A 196 -13.20 12.59 17.07
CA GLN A 196 -13.23 13.14 15.72
C GLN A 196 -11.85 13.62 15.24
N ASN A 197 -11.06 14.24 16.12
CA ASN A 197 -9.69 14.65 15.81
C ASN A 197 -8.82 13.43 15.46
N LEU A 198 -8.90 12.39 16.29
CA LEU A 198 -8.20 11.12 16.04
C LEU A 198 -8.66 10.44 14.75
N SER A 199 -9.98 10.37 14.53
CA SER A 199 -10.58 9.80 13.31
C SER A 199 -10.07 10.50 12.05
N LYS A 200 -10.00 11.84 12.05
CA LYS A 200 -9.44 12.63 10.95
C LYS A 200 -7.94 12.42 10.79
N ARG A 201 -7.17 12.44 11.88
CA ARG A 201 -5.71 12.28 11.87
C ARG A 201 -5.26 10.95 11.30
N TYR A 202 -5.95 9.87 11.66
CA TYR A 202 -5.62 8.51 11.24
C TYR A 202 -6.52 7.99 10.10
N SER A 203 -7.08 8.92 9.33
CA SER A 203 -7.80 8.63 8.10
C SER A 203 -6.96 9.11 6.93
N SER A 204 -6.49 8.19 6.09
CA SER A 204 -5.70 8.52 4.90
C SER A 204 -6.19 7.74 3.69
N TRP A 205 -6.17 8.37 2.53
CA TRP A 205 -6.37 7.67 1.27
C TRP A 205 -5.07 6.95 0.90
N LYS A 206 -5.18 5.66 0.60
CA LYS A 206 -4.11 4.81 0.08
C LYS A 206 -4.46 4.31 -1.31
N MET A 207 -3.41 4.01 -2.07
CA MET A 207 -3.52 3.42 -3.39
C MET A 207 -4.04 2.00 -3.27
N ARG A 208 -5.07 1.64 -4.04
CA ARG A 208 -5.61 0.27 -4.07
C ARG A 208 -5.42 -0.34 -5.44
N GLY A 209 -4.36 -1.14 -5.57
CA GLY A 209 -3.99 -1.71 -6.87
C GLY A 209 -3.43 -0.63 -7.80
N GLY A 210 -2.78 -1.07 -8.88
CA GLY A 210 -2.21 -0.19 -9.92
C GLY A 210 -3.26 0.61 -10.67
N TRP A 211 -2.88 1.11 -11.85
CA TRP A 211 -3.86 1.64 -12.77
C TRP A 211 -4.75 0.51 -13.33
N ARG A 212 -5.96 0.88 -13.76
CA ARG A 212 -6.83 0.01 -14.56
C ARG A 212 -7.04 0.62 -15.94
N ASP A 213 -6.92 -0.21 -16.97
CA ASP A 213 -7.09 0.20 -18.39
C ASP A 213 -8.53 0.04 -18.88
N PHE A 214 -9.41 -0.47 -18.02
CA PHE A 214 -10.82 -0.73 -18.30
C PHE A 214 -11.66 -0.25 -17.13
N GLY A 215 -12.82 0.34 -17.44
CA GLY A 215 -13.79 0.76 -16.45
C GLY A 215 -14.30 -0.44 -15.63
N ALA A 216 -14.56 -0.22 -14.35
CA ALA A 216 -15.23 -1.23 -13.53
C ALA A 216 -16.71 -1.28 -13.91
N THR A 217 -17.13 -2.36 -14.58
CA THR A 217 -18.55 -2.72 -14.74
C THR A 217 -19.16 -3.18 -13.42
#